data_AF-A0A2N5FYR6-F1
#
_entry.id   AF-A0A2N5FYR6-F1
#
_cell.length_a   1.000
_cell.length_b   1.000
_cell.length_c   1.000
_cell.angle_alpha   90.00
_cell.angle_beta   90.00
_cell.angle_gamma   90.00
#
_symmetry.space_group_name_H-M   'P 1'
#
loop_
_entity.id
_entity.type
_entity.pdbx_description
1 polymer ?
#
loop_
_entity_poly.entity_id
_entity_poly.type
_entity_poly.pdbx_seq_one_letter_code
_entity_poly.pdbx_strand_id
1 'polypeptide(L)' 'MSFFGTPEFFEEQLRKAAESGKNLSASISQLEHELNFNFICTDSLRKECLANLMAAGRKLDHQLSSYSEKHAAVV' A
#
# COMPACT_ATOMS: atom_id res chain seq x y z
N MET A 1 -0.13 -2.31 16.94
CA MET A 1 0.07 -3.56 16.19
C MET A 1 -1.14 -3.72 15.30
N SER A 2 -0.98 -3.55 14.00
CA SER A 2 -2.08 -3.58 13.03
C SER A 2 -2.33 -5.02 12.58
N PHE A 3 -3.59 -5.41 12.42
CA PHE A 3 -3.94 -6.76 11.98
C PHE A 3 -3.74 -6.90 10.47
N PHE A 4 -3.24 -8.06 10.03
CA PHE A 4 -3.07 -8.34 8.60
C PHE A 4 -4.40 -8.17 7.86
N GLY A 5 -4.39 -7.46 6.73
CA GLY A 5 -5.57 -7.23 5.90
C GLY A 5 -6.33 -5.93 6.19
N THR A 6 -6.02 -5.22 7.29
CA THR A 6 -6.65 -3.91 7.55
C THR A 6 -5.99 -2.79 6.76
N PRO A 7 -6.69 -1.67 6.52
CA PRO A 7 -6.10 -0.50 5.85
C PRO A 7 -4.81 -0.02 6.52
N GLU A 8 -4.78 0.02 7.86
CA GLU A 8 -3.64 0.50 8.64
C GLU A 8 -2.39 -0.37 8.43
N PHE A 9 -2.57 -1.69 8.34
CA PHE A 9 -1.48 -2.61 8.05
C PHE A 9 -0.87 -2.33 6.68
N PHE A 10 -1.69 -2.18 5.64
CA PHE A 10 -1.19 -1.90 4.30
C PHE A 10 -0.56 -0.51 4.20
N GLU A 11 -1.14 0.51 4.83
CA GLU A 11 -0.54 1.85 4.89
C GLU A 11 0.84 1.82 5.55
N GLU A 12 1.01 1.10 6.67
CA GLU A 12 2.29 0.97 7.35
C GLU A 12 3.34 0.25 6.50
N GLN A 13 2.97 -0.86 5.87
CA GLN A 13 3.88 -1.64 5.02
C GLN A 13 4.32 -0.87 3.78
N LEU A 14 3.38 -0.22 3.09
CA LEU A 14 3.68 0.58 1.90
C LEU A 14 4.49 1.83 2.24
N ARG A 15 4.21 2.48 3.38
CA ARG A 15 5.01 3.61 3.87
C ARG A 15 6.44 3.21 4.15
N LYS A 16 6.66 2.11 4.88
CA LYS A 16 8.00 1.56 5.14
C LYS A 16 8.74 1.21 3.85
N ALA A 17 8.03 0.65 2.86
CA ALA A 17 8.59 0.37 1.55
C ALA A 17 9.03 1.66 0.85
N ALA A 18 8.18 2.68 0.80
CA ALA A 18 8.50 3.97 0.20
C ALA A 18 9.67 4.67 0.91
N GLU A 19 9.69 4.70 2.24
CA GLU A 19 10.76 5.29 3.07
C GLU A 19 12.11 4.57 2.89
N SER A 20 12.09 3.27 2.60
CA SER A 20 13.30 2.50 2.26
C SER A 20 13.74 2.64 0.80
N GLY A 21 13.07 3.51 0.03
CA GLY A 21 13.37 3.75 -1.39
C GLY A 21 12.87 2.63 -2.32
N LYS A 22 12.05 1.70 -1.84
CA LYS A 22 11.44 0.68 -2.70
C LYS A 22 10.35 1.31 -3.56
N ASN A 23 10.21 0.79 -4.78
CA ASN A 23 9.13 1.18 -5.66
C ASN A 23 7.77 0.79 -5.05
N LEU A 24 6.88 1.77 -4.91
CA LEU A 24 5.56 1.60 -4.32
C LEU A 24 4.71 0.60 -5.12
N SER A 25 4.69 0.73 -6.45
CA SER A 25 3.95 -0.18 -7.33
C SER A 25 4.44 -1.62 -7.18
N ALA A 26 5.75 -1.84 -7.11
CA ALA A 26 6.30 -3.18 -6.91
C ALA A 26 5.87 -3.78 -5.56
N SER A 27 5.82 -2.95 -4.51
CA SER A 27 5.39 -3.38 -3.18
C SER A 27 3.89 -3.72 -3.13
N ILE A 28 3.05 -2.96 -3.86
CA ILE A 28 1.62 -3.28 -4.03
C ILE A 28 1.45 -4.61 -4.75
N SER A 29 2.15 -4.81 -5.88
CA SER A 29 2.06 -6.06 -6.65
C SER A 29 2.52 -7.28 -5.85
N GLN A 30 3.54 -7.12 -4.99
CA GLN A 30 3.96 -8.19 -4.09
C GLN A 30 2.85 -8.56 -3.09
N LEU A 31 2.27 -7.57 -2.40
CA LEU A 31 1.20 -7.81 -1.42
C LEU A 31 -0.06 -8.39 -2.07
N GLU A 32 -0.38 -7.95 -3.29
CA GLU A 32 -1.47 -8.52 -4.09
C GLU A 32 -1.20 -9.99 -4.42
N HIS A 33 0.03 -10.34 -4.81
CA HIS A 33 0.41 -11.73 -5.05
C HIS A 33 0.28 -12.57 -3.78
N GLU A 34 0.74 -12.06 -2.64
CA GLU A 34 0.61 -12.75 -1.35
C GLU A 34 -0.86 -13.01 -0.99
N LEU A 35 -1.75 -12.04 -1.17
CA LEU A 35 -3.19 -12.19 -0.92
C LEU A 35 -3.87 -13.20 -1.85
N ASN A 36 -3.42 -13.28 -3.10
CA ASN A 36 -4.02 -14.17 -4.09
C ASN A 36 -3.53 -15.62 -3.98
N PHE A 37 -2.27 -15.84 -3.62
CA PHE A 37 -1.64 -17.15 -3.75
C PHE A 37 -1.09 -17.72 -2.44
N ASN A 38 -0.71 -16.88 -1.48
CA ASN A 38 -0.02 -17.32 -0.26
C ASN A 38 -0.89 -17.22 1.00
N PHE A 39 -1.98 -16.45 0.95
CA PHE A 39 -2.88 -16.26 2.08
C PHE A 39 -4.16 -17.08 1.92
N ILE A 40 -4.37 -18.04 2.83
CA ILE A 40 -5.56 -18.87 2.86
C ILE A 40 -6.68 -18.12 3.58
N CYS A 41 -7.67 -17.67 2.82
CA CYS A 41 -8.85 -17.00 3.32
C CYS A 41 -10.06 -17.25 2.41
N THR A 42 -11.24 -16.84 2.88
CA THR A 42 -12.43 -16.82 2.03
C THR A 42 -12.28 -15.79 0.91
N ASP A 43 -12.94 -16.02 -0.21
CA ASP A 43 -12.92 -15.09 -1.34
C ASP A 43 -13.46 -13.70 -0.97
N SER A 44 -14.42 -13.64 -0.03
CA SER A 44 -14.94 -12.37 0.50
C SER A 44 -13.85 -11.58 1.22
N LEU A 45 -13.11 -12.23 2.11
CA LEU A 45 -12.04 -11.59 2.86
C LEU A 45 -10.88 -11.21 1.94
N ARG A 46 -10.54 -12.04 0.94
CA ARG A 46 -9.52 -11.70 -0.06
C ARG A 46 -9.88 -10.41 -0.80
N LYS A 47 -11.12 -10.29 -1.26
CA LYS A 47 -11.60 -9.10 -1.98
C LYS A 47 -11.52 -7.84 -1.09
N GLU A 48 -11.89 -7.96 0.18
CA GLU A 48 -11.79 -6.86 1.14
C GLU A 48 -10.33 -6.43 1.36
N CYS A 49 -9.43 -7.39 1.60
CA CYS A 49 -8.00 -7.10 1.75
C CYS A 49 -7.40 -6.44 0.51
N LEU A 50 -7.75 -6.91 -0.69
CA LEU A 50 -7.31 -6.31 -1.94
C LEU A 50 -7.83 -4.86 -2.11
N ALA A 51 -9.10 -4.62 -1.77
CA ALA A 51 -9.67 -3.28 -1.80
C ALA A 51 -8.94 -2.34 -0.82
N ASN A 52 -8.65 -2.81 0.39
CA ASN A 52 -7.91 -2.08 1.41
C ASN A 52 -6.47 -1.76 0.94
N LEU A 53 -5.77 -2.74 0.35
CA LEU A 53 -4.43 -2.56 -0.22
C LEU A 53 -4.43 -1.47 -1.30
N MET A 54 -5.37 -1.52 -2.24
CA MET A 54 -5.47 -0.54 -3.33
C MET A 54 -5.83 0.85 -2.81
N ALA A 55 -6.68 0.95 -1.79
CA ALA A 55 -7.02 2.21 -1.15
C ALA A 55 -5.79 2.83 -0.44
N ALA A 56 -5.03 2.02 0.30
CA ALA A 56 -3.79 2.44 0.96
C ALA A 56 -2.75 2.91 -0.06
N GLY A 57 -2.58 2.17 -1.16
CA GLY A 57 -1.69 2.54 -2.27
C GLY A 57 -2.02 3.90 -2.87
N ARG A 58 -3.28 4.14 -3.24
CA ARG A 58 -3.73 5.44 -3.78
C ARG A 58 -3.52 6.58 -2.79
N LYS A 59 -3.81 6.35 -1.50
CA LYS A 59 -3.62 7.35 -0.46
C LYS A 59 -2.15 7.76 -0.35
N LEU A 60 -1.24 6.79 -0.38
CA LEU A 60 0.19 7.05 -0.28
C LEU A 60 0.75 7.70 -1.54
N ASP A 61 0.30 7.27 -2.73
CA ASP A 61 0.68 7.87 -4.01
C ASP A 61 0.29 9.36 -4.09
N HIS A 62 -0.91 9.70 -3.61
CA HIS A 62 -1.36 11.08 -3.49
C HIS A 62 -0.52 11.88 -2.48
N GLN A 63 -0.16 11.27 -1.34
CA GLN A 63 0.73 11.91 -0.36
C GLN A 63 2.12 12.20 -0.93
N LEU A 64 2.72 11.23 -1.63
CA LEU A 64 4.05 11.39 -2.26
C LEU A 64 4.04 12.44 -3.37
N SER A 65 3.00 12.43 -4.22
CA SER A 65 2.81 13.44 -5.26
C SER A 65 2.66 14.85 -4.66
N SER A 66 1.86 14.99 -3.60
CA SER A 66 1.69 16.28 -2.90
C SER A 66 2.97 16.79 -2.22
N TYR A 67 3.88 15.88 -1.86
CA TYR A 67 5.18 16.23 -1.28
C TYR A 67 6.14 16.73 -2.38
N SER A 68 6.11 16.11 -3.56
CA SER A 68 6.91 16.52 -4.71
C SER A 68 6.51 17.92 -5.22
N GLU A 69 5.21 18.22 -5.27
CA GLU A 69 4.71 19.55 -5.69
C GLU A 69 5.12 20.67 -4.71
N LYS A 70 5.14 20.39 -3.40
CA LYS A 70 5.56 21.37 -2.38
C LYS A 70 7.06 21.69 -2.42
N HIS A 71 7.89 20.77 -2.90
CA HIS A 71 9.32 21.01 -3.07
C HIS A 71 9.69 21.62 -4.43
N ALA A 72 8.84 21.48 -5.45
CA ALA A 72 9.02 22.14 -6.74
C ALA A 72 8.68 23.64 -6.70
N ALA A 73 7.85 24.09 -5.76
CA ALA A 73 7.44 25.49 -5.62
C ALA A 73 8.46 26.39 -4.88
N VAL A 74 9.67 25.89 -4.59
CA VAL A 74 10.72 26.59 -3.81
C VAL A 74 11.99 26.86 -4.64
N VAL A 75 11.92 26.78 -5.98
CA VAL A 75 13.05 27.12 -6.88
C VAL A 75 12.68 28.24 -7.83
#